data_AF-A0A834HCZ9-F1
#
_entry.id   AF-A0A834HCZ9-F1
#
_cell.length_a   1.000
_cell.length_b   1.000
_cell.length_c   1.000
_cell.angle_alpha   90.00
_cell.angle_beta   90.00
_cell.angle_gamma   90.00
#
_symmetry.space_group_name_H-M   'P 1'
#
loop_
_entity.id
_entity.type
_entity.pdbx_description
1 polymer ?
#
loop_
_entity_poly.entity_id
_entity_poly.type
_entity_poly.pdbx_seq_one_letter_code
_entity_poly.pdbx_strand_id
1 'polypeptide(L)'
;MCAKVMGFDAFCELLAEDSYFAGVLAGMASGQERIHGKAEDFVQQLQCIHKETEQHLRDSTARYKHMADKKWRFVEFEVGNFVYAILTKDRYFAHNYNKLATRKIGPVEVV
;
A
#
# COMPACT_ATOMS: atom_id res chain seq x y z
N MET A 1 -30.80 2.56 6.80
CA MET A 1 -29.68 3.40 7.27
C MET A 1 -28.83 3.72 6.06
N CYS A 2 -28.78 4.98 5.64
CA CYS A 2 -28.02 5.44 4.47
C CYS A 2 -26.57 5.65 4.90
N ALA A 3 -25.63 4.89 4.33
CA ALA A 3 -24.21 5.06 4.58
C ALA A 3 -23.69 6.21 3.71
N LYS A 4 -23.33 7.33 4.35
CA LYS A 4 -22.72 8.48 3.67
C LYS A 4 -21.24 8.20 3.52
N VAL A 5 -20.79 7.95 2.30
CA VAL A 5 -19.36 7.73 1.99
C VAL A 5 -18.66 9.10 2.02
N MET A 6 -18.15 9.46 3.19
CA MET A 6 -17.37 10.69 3.38
C MET A 6 -16.11 10.64 2.51
N GLY A 7 -16.01 11.55 1.53
CA GLY A 7 -14.88 11.64 0.60
C GLY A 7 -15.25 11.52 -0.89
N PHE A 8 -16.44 11.00 -1.22
CA PHE A 8 -16.96 11.07 -2.60
C PHE A 8 -17.59 12.43 -2.92
N ASP A 9 -18.01 13.18 -1.89
CA ASP A 9 -18.57 14.53 -2.01
C ASP A 9 -17.59 15.51 -2.70
N ALA A 10 -16.28 15.34 -2.45
CA ALA A 10 -15.23 16.15 -3.06
C ALA A 10 -14.92 15.77 -4.53
N PHE A 11 -15.35 14.60 -4.99
CA PHE A 11 -15.12 14.15 -6.35
C PHE A 11 -15.96 14.95 -7.36
N CYS A 12 -17.16 15.35 -6.96
CA CYS A 12 -18.01 16.23 -7.76
C CYS A 12 -17.42 17.65 -7.87
N GLU A 13 -16.81 18.18 -6.81
CA GLU A 13 -16.14 19.49 -6.83
C GLU A 13 -14.91 19.45 -7.75
N LEU A 14 -14.10 18.38 -7.69
CA LEU A 14 -12.94 18.17 -8.56
C LEU A 14 -13.29 18.03 -10.05
N LEU A 15 -14.42 17.37 -10.37
CA LEU A 15 -14.89 17.24 -11.74
C LEU A 15 -15.60 18.50 -12.27
N ALA A 16 -16.07 19.37 -11.38
CA ALA A 16 -16.70 20.64 -11.76
C ALA A 16 -15.68 21.69 -12.21
N GLU A 17 -14.43 21.61 -11.73
CA GLU A 17 -13.33 22.50 -12.14
C GLU A 17 -12.72 22.12 -13.51
N ASP A 18 -12.92 20.88 -13.95
CA ASP A 18 -12.34 20.37 -15.18
C ASP A 18 -13.30 20.57 -16.37
N SER A 19 -13.00 21.54 -17.24
CA SER A 19 -13.86 21.94 -18.36
C SER A 19 -14.19 20.78 -19.32
N TYR A 20 -13.35 19.73 -19.32
CA TYR A 20 -13.54 18.53 -20.11
C TYR A 20 -14.74 17.68 -19.66
N PHE A 21 -15.05 17.67 -18.37
CA PHE A 21 -16.09 16.81 -17.79
C PHE A 21 -17.45 17.52 -17.59
N ALA A 22 -17.51 18.84 -17.79
CA ALA A 22 -18.72 19.65 -17.66
C ALA A 22 -19.91 19.12 -18.51
N GLY A 23 -19.64 18.67 -19.74
CA GLY A 23 -20.66 18.08 -20.62
C GLY A 23 -21.18 16.71 -20.14
N VAL A 24 -20.36 15.96 -19.40
CA VAL A 24 -20.74 14.66 -18.82
C VAL A 24 -21.64 14.88 -17.61
N LEU A 25 -21.31 15.84 -16.74
CA LEU A 25 -22.13 16.21 -15.58
C LEU A 25 -23.52 16.70 -15.99
N ALA A 26 -23.63 17.50 -17.05
CA ALA A 26 -24.91 17.95 -17.60
C ALA A 26 -25.79 16.79 -18.09
N GLY A 27 -25.19 15.77 -18.73
CA GLY A 27 -25.90 14.58 -19.19
C GLY A 27 -26.34 13.64 -18.06
N MET A 28 -25.60 13.60 -16.95
CA MET A 28 -25.96 12.81 -15.76
C MET A 28 -27.15 13.41 -15.00
N ALA A 29 -27.29 14.74 -14.97
CA ALA A 29 -28.42 15.43 -14.34
C ALA A 29 -29.77 15.16 -15.04
N SER A 30 -29.78 14.89 -16.35
CA SER A 30 -31.01 14.62 -17.11
C SER A 30 -31.50 13.17 -17.07
N GLY A 31 -30.77 12.23 -16.44
CA GLY A 31 -31.04 10.79 -16.50
C GLY A 31 -31.25 10.08 -15.16
N GLN A 32 -31.49 10.83 -14.08
CA GLN A 32 -31.25 10.35 -12.70
C GLN A 32 -32.13 9.17 -12.21
N GLU A 33 -33.26 8.83 -12.82
CA GLU A 33 -34.13 7.80 -12.23
C GLU A 33 -33.87 6.35 -12.68
N ARG A 34 -33.07 6.10 -13.75
CA ARG A 34 -32.90 4.72 -14.30
C ARG A 34 -31.50 4.14 -14.27
N ILE A 35 -30.47 4.95 -13.99
CA ILE A 35 -29.06 4.53 -14.07
C ILE A 35 -28.49 4.16 -12.68
N HIS A 36 -29.10 4.66 -11.60
CA HIS A 36 -28.58 4.53 -10.23
C HIS A 36 -28.35 3.08 -9.77
N GLY A 37 -29.29 2.15 -10.05
CA GLY A 37 -29.11 0.74 -9.68
C GLY A 37 -27.89 0.09 -10.33
N LYS A 38 -27.62 0.40 -11.61
CA LYS A 38 -26.44 -0.12 -12.33
C LYS A 38 -25.12 0.47 -11.80
N ALA A 39 -25.14 1.73 -11.40
CA ALA A 39 -23.97 2.40 -10.84
C ALA A 39 -23.62 1.87 -9.44
N GLU A 40 -24.63 1.67 -8.60
CA GLU A 40 -24.47 1.10 -7.27
C GLU A 40 -23.95 -0.34 -7.32
N ASP A 41 -24.52 -1.18 -8.19
CA ASP A 41 -24.06 -2.56 -8.42
C ASP A 41 -22.59 -2.61 -8.88
N PHE A 42 -22.21 -1.69 -9.78
CA PHE A 42 -20.83 -1.59 -10.27
C PHE A 42 -19.85 -1.19 -9.17
N VAL A 43 -20.20 -0.20 -8.35
CA VAL A 43 -19.37 0.24 -7.22
C VAL A 43 -19.22 -0.89 -6.19
N GLN A 44 -20.29 -1.63 -5.89
CA GLN A 44 -20.22 -2.78 -4.99
C GLN A 44 -19.32 -3.88 -5.55
N GLN A 45 -19.42 -4.18 -6.84
CA GLN A 45 -18.57 -5.17 -7.50
C GLN A 45 -17.09 -4.78 -7.43
N LEU A 46 -16.76 -3.50 -7.70
CA LEU A 46 -15.39 -2.99 -7.55
C LEU A 46 -14.87 -3.13 -6.12
N GLN A 47 -15.68 -2.79 -5.13
CA GLN A 47 -15.30 -2.94 -3.72
C GLN A 47 -15.06 -4.40 -3.35
N CYS A 48 -15.88 -5.32 -3.87
CA CYS A 48 -15.72 -6.75 -3.65
C CYS A 48 -14.39 -7.26 -4.21
N ILE A 49 -14.11 -6.97 -5.49
CA ILE A 49 -12.87 -7.36 -6.16
C ILE A 49 -11.64 -6.78 -5.45
N HIS A 50 -11.71 -5.51 -5.02
CA HIS A 50 -10.62 -4.88 -4.29
C HIS A 50 -10.32 -5.60 -2.97
N LYS A 51 -11.35 -5.89 -2.18
CA LYS A 51 -11.21 -6.62 -0.90
C LYS A 51 -10.67 -8.02 -1.12
N GLU A 52 -11.19 -8.74 -2.11
CA GLU A 52 -10.73 -10.08 -2.46
C GLU A 52 -9.26 -10.08 -2.89
N THR A 53 -8.88 -9.13 -3.75
CA THR A 53 -7.49 -8.97 -4.21
C THR A 53 -6.56 -8.63 -3.06
N GLU A 54 -6.96 -7.72 -2.17
CA GLU A 54 -6.20 -7.36 -0.98
C GLU A 54 -5.99 -8.58 -0.06
N GLN A 55 -7.04 -9.38 0.16
CA GLN A 55 -6.95 -10.59 0.97
C GLN A 55 -6.00 -11.61 0.34
N HIS A 56 -6.10 -11.85 -0.97
CA HIS A 56 -5.17 -12.75 -1.68
C HIS A 56 -3.71 -12.27 -1.62
N LEU A 57 -3.46 -10.97 -1.69
CA LEU A 57 -2.12 -10.39 -1.53
C LEU A 57 -1.58 -10.58 -0.11
N ARG A 58 -2.42 -10.37 0.91
CA ARG A 58 -2.04 -10.60 2.31
C ARG A 58 -1.70 -12.07 2.54
N ASP A 59 -2.54 -12.98 2.05
CA ASP A 59 -2.36 -14.43 2.22
C ASP A 59 -1.11 -14.94 1.50
N SER A 60 -0.88 -14.51 0.25
CA SER A 60 0.32 -14.88 -0.50
C SER A 60 1.60 -14.33 0.14
N THR A 61 1.56 -13.09 0.63
CA THR A 61 2.67 -12.49 1.37
C THR A 61 2.97 -13.26 2.65
N ALA A 62 1.94 -13.63 3.42
CA ALA A 62 2.09 -14.43 4.63
C ALA A 62 2.69 -15.82 4.34
N ARG A 63 2.24 -16.49 3.28
CA ARG A 63 2.80 -17.77 2.82
C ARG A 63 4.27 -17.64 2.43
N TYR A 64 4.61 -16.61 1.66
CA TYR A 64 5.98 -16.34 1.25
C TYR A 64 6.88 -16.09 2.47
N LYS A 65 6.43 -15.23 3.39
CA LYS A 65 7.14 -14.93 4.64
C LYS A 65 7.36 -16.19 5.46
N HIS A 66 6.33 -17.02 5.66
CA HIS A 66 6.45 -18.27 6.39
C HIS A 66 7.51 -19.22 5.78
N MET A 67 7.53 -19.34 4.44
CA MET A 67 8.52 -20.17 3.75
C MET A 67 9.95 -19.58 3.83
N ALA A 68 10.07 -18.25 3.80
CA ALA A 68 11.35 -17.57 3.98
C ALA A 68 11.88 -17.78 5.40
N ASP A 69 11.03 -17.55 6.41
CA ASP A 69 11.34 -17.72 7.82
C ASP A 69 11.73 -19.18 8.14
N LYS A 70 11.08 -20.17 7.52
CA LYS A 70 11.46 -21.59 7.67
C LYS A 70 12.91 -21.87 7.23
N LYS A 71 13.44 -21.11 6.28
CA LYS A 71 14.83 -21.25 5.81
C LYS A 71 15.80 -20.37 6.59
N TRP A 72 15.32 -19.43 7.40
CA TRP A 72 16.16 -18.58 8.20
C TRP A 72 16.74 -19.35 9.38
N ARG A 73 18.02 -19.10 9.66
CA ARG A 73 18.66 -19.56 10.90
C ARG A 73 18.27 -18.58 11.98
N PHE A 74 17.40 -18.99 12.90
CA PHE A 74 17.13 -18.22 14.10
C PHE A 74 18.43 -18.14 14.92
N VAL A 75 18.84 -16.91 15.20
CA VAL A 75 19.94 -16.59 16.13
C VAL A 75 19.35 -15.58 17.10
N GLU A 76 19.22 -16.00 18.36
CA GLU A 76 18.82 -15.12 19.44
C GLU A 76 20.04 -14.34 19.93
N PHE A 77 19.85 -13.06 20.22
CA PHE A 77 20.89 -12.18 20.74
C PHE A 77 20.45 -11.64 22.10
N GLU A 78 21.36 -11.64 23.06
CA GLU A 78 21.15 -11.05 24.37
C GLU A 78 21.81 -9.66 24.46
N VAL A 79 21.32 -8.82 25.37
CA VAL A 79 21.94 -7.53 25.68
C VAL A 79 23.38 -7.77 26.13
N GLY A 80 24.34 -7.03 25.57
CA GLY A 80 25.77 -7.24 25.80
C GLY A 80 26.44 -8.19 24.80
N ASN A 81 25.71 -8.80 23.88
CA ASN A 81 26.32 -9.53 22.75
C ASN A 81 26.90 -8.55 21.72
N PHE A 82 28.05 -8.90 21.13
CA PHE A 82 28.68 -8.13 20.07
C PHE A 82 28.39 -8.73 18.70
N VAL A 83 27.77 -7.95 17.80
CA VAL A 83 27.35 -8.38 16.47
C VAL A 83 27.92 -7.49 15.38
N TYR A 84 28.17 -8.04 14.19
CA TYR A 84 28.49 -7.24 13.00
C TYR A 84 27.20 -6.76 12.35
N ALA A 85 26.94 -5.46 12.36
CA ALA A 85 25.78 -4.89 11.69
C ALA A 85 26.05 -4.71 10.19
N ILE A 86 25.18 -5.27 9.34
CA ILE A 86 25.24 -5.08 7.88
C ILE A 86 24.33 -3.90 7.52
N LEU A 87 24.91 -2.85 6.95
CA LEU A 87 24.15 -1.71 6.44
C LEU A 87 23.48 -2.04 5.11
N THR A 88 22.16 -1.86 5.06
CA THR A 88 21.38 -1.86 3.81
C THR A 88 21.67 -0.59 3.00
N LYS A 89 21.37 -0.63 1.69
CA LYS A 89 21.63 0.49 0.78
C LYS A 89 20.96 1.79 1.24
N ASP A 90 19.75 1.70 1.80
CA ASP A 90 18.97 2.87 2.23
C ASP A 90 19.50 3.51 3.52
N ARG A 91 20.36 2.80 4.26
CA ARG A 91 21.00 3.29 5.50
C ARG A 91 22.43 3.75 5.28
N TYR A 92 22.93 3.67 4.04
CA TYR A 92 24.19 4.27 3.65
C TYR A 92 23.95 5.74 3.31
N PHE A 93 24.76 6.64 3.86
CA PHE A 93 24.74 8.05 3.45
C PHE A 93 24.94 8.13 1.92
N ALA A 94 23.99 8.76 1.21
CA ALA A 94 23.87 8.72 -0.25
C ALA A 94 25.15 9.17 -0.99
N HIS A 95 25.98 10.01 -0.36
CA HIS A 95 27.24 10.51 -0.91
C HIS A 95 28.50 9.72 -0.52
N ASN A 96 28.39 8.80 0.45
CA ASN A 96 29.49 7.95 0.92
C ASN A 96 29.37 6.50 0.43
N TYR A 97 28.41 6.23 -0.46
CA TYR A 97 28.26 4.91 -1.05
C TYR A 97 29.37 4.66 -2.08
N ASN A 98 30.32 3.81 -1.71
CA ASN A 98 31.27 3.21 -2.64
C ASN A 98 30.98 1.71 -2.74
N LYS A 99 30.99 1.16 -3.96
CA LYS A 99 30.82 -0.28 -4.20
C LYS A 99 31.85 -1.13 -3.43
N LEU A 100 33.04 -0.58 -3.19
CA LEU A 100 34.13 -1.22 -2.45
C LEU A 100 34.13 -0.87 -0.94
N ALA A 101 33.24 0.00 -0.46
CA ALA A 101 33.18 0.32 0.96
C ALA A 101 32.66 -0.87 1.79
N THR A 102 33.26 -1.06 2.96
CA THR A 102 32.88 -2.09 3.92
C THR A 102 31.48 -1.83 4.46
N ARG A 103 30.51 -2.65 4.07
CA ARG A 103 29.10 -2.56 4.52
C ARG A 103 28.84 -3.09 5.92
N LYS A 104 29.86 -3.66 6.55
CA LYS A 104 29.81 -4.22 7.89
C LYS A 104 30.36 -3.18 8.85
N ILE A 105 29.55 -2.71 9.77
CA ILE A 105 30.02 -2.03 10.97
C ILE A 105 30.57 -3.11 11.89
N GLY A 106 31.62 -2.78 12.66
CA GLY A 106 32.34 -3.69 13.56
C GLY A 106 31.45 -4.29 14.67
N PRO A 107 32.05 -4.88 15.72
CA PRO A 107 31.29 -5.42 16.83
C PRO A 107 30.49 -4.30 17.52
N VAL A 108 29.19 -4.28 17.27
CA VAL A 108 28.22 -3.39 17.92
C VAL A 108 27.55 -4.19 19.02
N GLU A 109 27.51 -3.62 20.22
CA GLU A 109 26.80 -4.18 21.35
C GLU A 109 25.28 -4.10 21.11
N VAL A 110 24.58 -5.20 21.39
CA VAL A 110 23.11 -5.20 21.44
C VAL A 110 22.69 -4.50 22.73
N VAL A 111 22.00 -3.36 22.60
CA VAL A 111 21.47 -2.52 23.69
C VAL A 111 19.98 -2.78 23.89
#